data_AF-A0A843GVM6-F1
#
_entry.id   AF-A0A843GVM6-F1
#
_cell.length_a   1.000
_cell.length_b   1.000
_cell.length_c   1.000
_cell.angle_alpha   90.00
_cell.angle_beta   90.00
_cell.angle_gamma   90.00
#
_symmetry.space_group_name_H-M   'P 1'
#
loop_
_entity.id
_entity.type
_entity.pdbx_description
1 polymer ?
#
loop_
_entity_poly.entity_id
_entity_poly.type
_entity_poly.pdbx_seq_one_letter_code
_entity_poly.pdbx_strand_id
1 'polypeptide(L)'
;MRIAVDKNTYKVAKKDGNEYIYLFDNEPYQDLLKTKLHCLRYNKSEYVDINLTEFNIDCIKKTTPDEKDWNKIEHKNFKIGIIVPNYNYEHTIEKCLKSILNQAYKNYEIIFIDDMSTDNSVKIAKELLKPPHKVIELKQKRLNGGARNEAYLHLSDDVEYVYYVDSDDWLYDENALEKI
;
A
#
# COMPACT_ATOMS: atom_id res chain seq x y z
N MET A 1 7.30 -31.36 1.51
CA MET A 1 7.41 -29.93 1.11
C MET A 1 8.65 -29.33 1.77
N ARG A 2 9.12 -28.12 1.43
CA ARG A 2 10.24 -27.46 2.16
C ARG A 2 9.84 -26.01 2.50
N ILE A 3 9.56 -25.76 3.78
CA ILE A 3 9.18 -24.45 4.35
C ILE A 3 10.36 -23.95 5.21
N ALA A 4 10.56 -22.63 5.33
CA ALA A 4 11.65 -21.97 6.08
C ALA A 4 11.16 -21.24 7.37
N VAL A 5 12.01 -21.09 8.41
CA VAL A 5 11.77 -20.42 9.74
C VAL A 5 13.13 -20.18 10.46
N ASP A 6 13.60 -19.03 11.00
CA ASP A 6 13.17 -17.60 11.05
C ASP A 6 12.19 -17.11 12.15
N LYS A 7 11.86 -15.78 12.15
CA LYS A 7 11.12 -15.05 13.21
C LYS A 7 10.19 -13.87 12.85
N ASN A 8 10.51 -12.96 11.92
CA ASN A 8 9.89 -11.61 11.94
C ASN A 8 8.85 -11.24 10.84
N THR A 9 8.81 -11.93 9.68
CA THR A 9 7.72 -11.78 8.68
C THR A 9 7.70 -12.90 7.62
N TYR A 10 6.66 -12.86 6.77
CA TYR A 10 6.18 -13.77 5.72
C TYR A 10 7.20 -14.58 4.89
N LYS A 11 6.75 -15.72 4.34
CA LYS A 11 7.62 -16.69 3.65
C LYS A 11 7.00 -17.41 2.46
N VAL A 12 7.87 -17.73 1.50
CA VAL A 12 7.57 -18.42 0.24
C VAL A 12 8.22 -19.80 0.23
N ALA A 13 7.57 -20.78 -0.40
CA ALA A 13 8.23 -22.01 -0.84
C ALA A 13 7.80 -22.39 -2.27
N LYS A 14 8.68 -23.09 -3.00
CA LYS A 14 8.39 -23.62 -4.33
C LYS A 14 8.34 -25.15 -4.31
N LYS A 15 7.42 -25.74 -5.06
CA LYS A 15 7.40 -27.17 -5.38
C LYS A 15 6.88 -27.37 -6.80
N ASP A 16 7.58 -28.18 -7.59
CA ASP A 16 7.14 -28.64 -8.93
C ASP A 16 6.65 -27.51 -9.85
N GLY A 17 7.43 -26.42 -9.93
CA GLY A 17 7.12 -25.22 -10.72
C GLY A 17 6.06 -24.29 -10.13
N ASN A 18 5.31 -24.73 -9.11
CA ASN A 18 4.28 -23.93 -8.44
C ASN A 18 4.87 -23.17 -7.23
N GLU A 19 4.39 -21.94 -7.06
CA GLU A 19 4.65 -21.09 -5.91
C GLU A 19 3.54 -21.25 -4.86
N TYR A 20 3.95 -21.37 -3.60
CA TYR A 20 3.05 -21.42 -2.45
C TYR A 20 3.56 -20.42 -1.40
N ILE A 21 2.67 -19.54 -0.96
CA ILE A 21 2.96 -18.53 0.05
C ILE A 21 2.35 -18.99 1.37
N TYR A 22 3.13 -18.90 2.45
CA TYR A 22 2.70 -19.30 3.78
C TYR A 22 2.66 -18.05 4.67
N LEU A 23 1.45 -17.68 5.07
CA LEU A 23 1.21 -16.64 6.06
C LEU A 23 1.11 -17.32 7.43
N PHE A 24 1.95 -16.89 8.36
CA PHE A 24 1.87 -17.27 9.77
C PHE A 24 2.03 -15.98 10.57
N ASP A 25 0.95 -15.50 11.18
CA ASP A 25 1.02 -14.41 12.14
C ASP A 25 1.61 -14.95 13.45
N ASN A 26 2.85 -14.58 13.77
CA ASN A 26 3.52 -14.56 15.09
C ASN A 26 3.37 -15.73 16.10
N GLU A 27 2.69 -16.83 15.79
CA GLU A 27 2.38 -17.92 16.72
C GLU A 27 3.60 -18.81 17.02
N PRO A 28 3.74 -19.33 18.27
CA PRO A 28 4.79 -20.28 18.60
C PRO A 28 4.67 -21.59 17.81
N TYR A 29 5.81 -22.20 17.47
CA TYR A 29 5.86 -23.46 16.72
C TYR A 29 5.01 -24.59 17.32
N GLN A 30 4.91 -24.67 18.65
CA GLN A 30 4.11 -25.69 19.33
C GLN A 30 2.59 -25.46 19.21
N ASP A 31 2.18 -24.26 18.84
CA ASP A 31 0.78 -23.85 18.68
C ASP A 31 0.38 -23.87 17.20
N LEU A 32 1.31 -23.51 16.29
CA LEU A 32 1.19 -23.81 14.85
C LEU A 32 0.97 -25.31 14.57
N LEU A 33 1.56 -26.23 15.36
CA LEU A 33 1.30 -27.67 15.28
C LEU A 33 -0.11 -28.10 15.76
N LYS A 34 -0.85 -27.22 16.44
CA LYS A 34 -2.23 -27.46 16.93
C LYS A 34 -3.27 -26.82 16.01
N THR A 35 -2.93 -25.74 15.32
CA THR A 35 -3.81 -25.13 14.31
C THR A 35 -4.02 -26.07 13.13
N LYS A 36 -5.18 -25.97 12.46
CA LYS A 36 -5.25 -26.40 11.06
C LYS A 36 -4.42 -25.40 10.27
N LEU A 37 -3.33 -25.85 9.64
CA LEU A 37 -2.52 -24.94 8.83
C LEU A 37 -3.27 -24.67 7.51
N HIS A 38 -3.77 -23.45 7.36
CA HIS A 38 -4.38 -22.96 6.12
C HIS A 38 -3.30 -22.32 5.24
N CYS A 39 -3.26 -22.68 3.96
CA CYS A 39 -2.30 -22.13 2.99
C CYS A 39 -3.05 -21.34 1.91
N LEU A 40 -2.88 -20.02 1.90
CA LEU A 40 -3.43 -19.16 0.86
C LEU A 40 -2.53 -19.20 -0.39
N ARG A 41 -2.93 -19.99 -1.38
CA ARG A 41 -2.30 -19.96 -2.70
C ARG A 41 -2.72 -18.67 -3.41
N TYR A 42 -1.85 -17.67 -3.41
CA TYR A 42 -2.00 -16.52 -4.30
C TYR A 42 -1.69 -16.94 -5.75
N ASN A 43 -2.70 -16.89 -6.61
CA ASN A 43 -2.52 -16.87 -8.06
C ASN A 43 -3.39 -15.73 -8.60
N LYS A 44 -2.99 -15.08 -9.71
CA LYS A 44 -3.36 -13.69 -10.08
C LYS A 44 -4.86 -13.37 -10.32
N SER A 45 -5.81 -14.24 -9.96
CA SER A 45 -7.25 -13.99 -10.03
C SER A 45 -8.10 -14.69 -8.96
N GLU A 46 -7.55 -15.58 -8.13
CA GLU A 46 -8.33 -16.38 -7.18
C GLU A 46 -7.56 -16.62 -5.86
N TYR A 47 -8.30 -16.60 -4.75
CA TYR A 47 -7.82 -17.09 -3.45
C TYR A 47 -8.24 -18.56 -3.29
N VAL A 48 -7.28 -19.46 -3.14
CA VAL A 48 -7.54 -20.85 -2.75
C VAL A 48 -7.00 -21.08 -1.35
N ASP A 49 -7.90 -21.32 -0.40
CA ASP A 49 -7.56 -21.87 0.91
C ASP A 49 -7.26 -23.37 0.75
N ILE A 50 -6.00 -23.74 0.95
CA ILE A 50 -5.54 -25.13 0.94
C ILE A 50 -5.35 -25.57 2.38
N ASN A 51 -6.30 -26.36 2.88
CA ASN A 51 -6.19 -27.04 4.18
C ASN A 51 -5.02 -28.03 4.15
N LEU A 52 -3.93 -27.74 4.87
CA LEU A 52 -2.72 -28.58 4.83
C LEU A 52 -2.83 -29.87 5.65
N THR A 53 -3.91 -30.10 6.42
CA THR A 53 -4.06 -31.34 7.21
C THR A 53 -4.21 -32.60 6.36
N GLU A 54 -4.47 -32.45 5.07
CA GLU A 54 -4.61 -33.56 4.10
C GLU A 54 -3.26 -33.98 3.49
N PHE A 55 -2.17 -33.27 3.78
CA PHE A 55 -0.83 -33.54 3.25
C PHE A 55 0.09 -34.15 4.32
N ASN A 56 0.84 -35.18 3.97
CA ASN A 56 1.86 -35.74 4.86
C ASN A 56 3.08 -34.79 4.90
N ILE A 57 3.21 -34.00 5.96
CA ILE A 57 4.29 -33.01 6.12
C ILE A 57 5.49 -33.67 6.81
N ASP A 58 6.28 -34.43 6.05
CA ASP A 58 7.41 -35.22 6.59
C ASP A 58 8.51 -34.37 7.27
N CYS A 59 8.60 -33.07 6.97
CA CYS A 59 9.46 -32.14 7.70
C CYS A 59 9.05 -30.67 7.53
N ILE A 60 9.19 -29.89 8.62
CA ILE A 60 9.36 -28.44 8.60
C ILE A 60 10.86 -28.21 8.85
N LYS A 61 11.56 -27.47 7.98
CA LYS A 61 12.98 -27.17 8.17
C LYS A 61 13.15 -25.76 8.72
N LYS A 62 13.88 -25.64 9.84
CA LYS A 62 14.53 -24.37 10.16
C LYS A 62 15.66 -24.13 9.16
N THR A 63 15.34 -23.43 8.08
CA THR A 63 16.34 -22.76 7.24
C THR A 63 16.22 -21.26 7.48
N THR A 64 17.35 -20.63 7.78
CA THR A 64 17.52 -19.20 7.45
C THR A 64 17.39 -19.09 5.93
N PRO A 65 16.48 -18.27 5.38
CA PRO A 65 16.51 -17.96 3.95
C PRO A 65 17.80 -17.21 3.62
N ASP A 66 18.35 -17.42 2.43
CA ASP A 66 19.40 -16.54 1.91
C ASP A 66 18.78 -15.32 1.21
N GLU A 67 19.59 -14.31 0.92
CA GLU A 67 19.14 -13.10 0.20
C GLU A 67 18.50 -13.42 -1.16
N LYS A 68 18.88 -14.54 -1.78
CA LYS A 68 18.36 -14.96 -3.09
C LYS A 68 16.96 -15.52 -2.97
N ASP A 69 16.52 -16.01 -1.82
CA ASP A 69 15.11 -16.37 -1.57
C ASP A 69 14.24 -15.15 -1.27
N TRP A 70 14.78 -14.13 -0.59
CA TRP A 70 14.10 -12.85 -0.42
C TRP A 70 13.95 -12.08 -1.75
N ASN A 71 15.00 -12.03 -2.57
CA ASN A 71 15.02 -11.41 -3.91
C ASN A 71 14.11 -12.10 -4.96
N LYS A 72 13.27 -13.07 -4.56
CA LYS A 72 12.18 -13.64 -5.39
C LYS A 72 10.79 -13.11 -5.01
N ILE A 73 10.67 -12.37 -3.91
CA ILE A 73 9.44 -11.65 -3.57
C ILE A 73 9.47 -10.34 -4.35
N GLU A 74 8.82 -10.31 -5.52
CA GLU A 74 8.53 -9.06 -6.20
C GLU A 74 7.61 -8.24 -5.29
N HIS A 75 8.16 -7.21 -4.64
CA HIS A 75 7.36 -6.12 -4.08
C HIS A 75 6.62 -5.47 -5.25
N LYS A 76 5.37 -5.89 -5.48
CA LYS A 76 4.58 -5.48 -6.63
C LYS A 76 4.42 -3.96 -6.56
N ASN A 77 4.99 -3.28 -7.55
CA ASN A 77 5.07 -1.81 -7.61
C ASN A 77 3.70 -1.20 -7.99
N PHE A 78 2.71 -1.37 -7.11
CA PHE A 78 1.34 -0.88 -7.25
C PHE A 78 1.30 0.65 -7.36
N LYS A 79 0.52 1.21 -8.29
CA LYS A 79 0.38 2.66 -8.36
C LYS A 79 -0.63 3.17 -7.32
N ILE A 80 -0.19 4.12 -6.49
CA ILE A 80 -1.03 4.74 -5.46
C ILE A 80 -1.60 6.07 -5.96
N GLY A 81 -2.91 6.26 -5.85
CA GLY A 81 -3.59 7.52 -6.08
C GLY A 81 -3.81 8.26 -4.75
N ILE A 82 -3.07 9.35 -4.52
CA ILE A 82 -3.11 10.09 -3.26
C ILE A 82 -4.05 11.29 -3.42
N ILE A 83 -5.17 11.31 -2.70
CA ILE A 83 -6.15 12.39 -2.76
C ILE A 83 -5.95 13.33 -1.56
N VAL A 84 -5.73 14.62 -1.86
CA VAL A 84 -5.52 15.68 -0.86
C VAL A 84 -6.65 16.72 -0.99
N PRO A 85 -7.71 16.63 -0.17
CA PRO A 85 -8.80 17.60 -0.16
C PRO A 85 -8.42 18.85 0.63
N ASN A 86 -8.74 20.03 0.08
CA ASN A 86 -8.31 21.31 0.60
C ASN A 86 -9.46 22.33 0.67
N TYR A 87 -9.54 23.04 1.79
CA TYR A 87 -10.35 24.24 1.95
C TYR A 87 -9.72 25.15 3.03
N ASN A 88 -9.08 26.24 2.59
CA ASN A 88 -8.41 27.25 3.42
C ASN A 88 -7.31 26.71 4.37
N TYR A 89 -6.33 25.97 3.82
CA TYR A 89 -5.21 25.38 4.57
C TYR A 89 -3.81 25.89 4.17
N GLU A 90 -3.65 27.17 3.77
CA GLU A 90 -2.37 27.71 3.30
C GLU A 90 -1.19 27.54 4.29
N HIS A 91 -1.47 27.48 5.60
CA HIS A 91 -0.46 27.34 6.64
C HIS A 91 0.08 25.90 6.82
N THR A 92 -0.64 24.88 6.34
CA THR A 92 -0.28 23.45 6.51
C THR A 92 0.01 22.75 5.20
N ILE A 93 -0.61 23.17 4.09
CA ILE A 93 -0.56 22.45 2.80
C ILE A 93 0.86 22.28 2.24
N GLU A 94 1.77 23.25 2.46
CA GLU A 94 3.18 23.11 2.04
C GLU A 94 3.85 21.92 2.73
N LYS A 95 3.55 21.70 4.02
CA LYS A 95 4.09 20.60 4.83
C LYS A 95 3.42 19.27 4.46
N CYS A 96 2.10 19.26 4.30
CA CYS A 96 1.33 18.11 3.82
C CYS A 96 1.91 17.59 2.49
N LEU A 97 1.96 18.43 1.45
CA LEU A 97 2.43 18.04 0.12
C LEU A 97 3.92 17.65 0.12
N LYS A 98 4.80 18.36 0.85
CA LYS A 98 6.22 17.96 0.95
C LYS A 98 6.41 16.61 1.65
N SER A 99 5.58 16.26 2.64
CA SER A 99 5.66 14.95 3.31
C SER A 99 5.35 13.78 2.39
N ILE A 100 4.50 14.01 1.38
CA ILE A 100 4.14 13.03 0.34
C ILE A 100 5.22 13.02 -0.76
N LEU A 101 5.61 14.20 -1.27
CA LEU A 101 6.63 14.34 -2.32
C LEU A 101 7.98 13.72 -1.95
N ASN A 102 8.34 13.77 -0.66
CA ASN A 102 9.59 13.24 -0.13
C ASN A 102 9.57 11.71 0.14
N GLN A 103 8.43 11.02 0.02
CA GLN A 103 8.34 9.58 0.33
C GLN A 103 9.32 8.74 -0.50
N ALA A 104 9.90 7.69 0.09
CA ALA A 104 10.82 6.76 -0.56
C ALA A 104 10.16 6.06 -1.75
N TYR A 105 8.93 5.53 -1.55
CA TYR A 105 8.09 5.00 -2.62
C TYR A 105 7.82 6.05 -3.69
N LYS A 106 7.97 5.71 -4.98
CA LYS A 106 7.81 6.67 -6.10
C LYS A 106 6.68 6.37 -7.08
N ASN A 107 6.02 5.21 -7.04
CA ASN A 107 4.92 4.92 -7.95
C ASN A 107 3.58 5.45 -7.44
N TYR A 108 3.42 6.77 -7.44
CA TYR A 108 2.16 7.41 -7.05
C TYR A 108 1.84 8.64 -7.90
N GLU A 109 0.57 9.03 -7.92
CA GLU A 109 0.14 10.36 -8.32
C GLU A 109 -0.58 11.07 -7.17
N ILE A 110 -0.69 12.40 -7.25
CA ILE A 110 -1.38 13.21 -6.23
C ILE A 110 -2.48 13.98 -6.94
N ILE A 111 -3.71 13.87 -6.45
CA ILE A 111 -4.84 14.70 -6.82
C ILE A 111 -5.11 15.65 -5.66
N PHE A 112 -4.54 16.85 -5.72
CA PHE A 112 -4.95 17.93 -4.85
C PHE A 112 -6.26 18.52 -5.39
N ILE A 113 -7.28 18.63 -4.54
CA ILE A 113 -8.58 19.20 -4.90
C ILE A 113 -9.03 20.27 -3.93
N ASP A 114 -9.45 21.41 -4.48
CA ASP A 114 -9.84 22.59 -3.73
C ASP A 114 -11.36 22.85 -3.79
N ASP A 115 -12.00 23.02 -2.62
CA ASP A 115 -13.44 23.31 -2.49
C ASP A 115 -13.75 24.82 -2.39
N MET A 116 -13.16 25.61 -3.30
CA MET A 116 -13.27 27.07 -3.35
C MET A 116 -12.61 27.78 -2.15
N SER A 117 -11.31 27.54 -1.94
CA SER A 117 -10.51 28.32 -1.00
C SER A 117 -10.38 29.79 -1.41
N THR A 118 -10.14 30.63 -0.42
CA THR A 118 -9.96 32.09 -0.54
C THR A 118 -8.56 32.54 -0.09
N ASP A 119 -7.66 31.58 0.17
CA ASP A 119 -6.30 31.78 0.66
C ASP A 119 -5.25 31.37 -0.41
N ASN A 120 -3.96 31.31 -0.04
CA ASN A 120 -2.88 30.93 -0.96
C ASN A 120 -2.70 29.42 -1.14
N SER A 121 -3.52 28.54 -0.53
CA SER A 121 -3.29 27.08 -0.53
C SER A 121 -3.21 26.49 -1.94
N VAL A 122 -4.12 26.90 -2.83
CA VAL A 122 -4.14 26.51 -4.25
C VAL A 122 -2.89 26.98 -5.00
N LYS A 123 -2.37 28.17 -4.68
CA LYS A 123 -1.14 28.70 -5.28
C LYS A 123 0.06 27.85 -4.86
N ILE A 124 0.19 27.54 -3.57
CA ILE A 124 1.24 26.67 -3.02
C ILE A 124 1.18 25.28 -3.68
N ALA A 125 -0.02 24.71 -3.82
CA ALA A 125 -0.21 23.43 -4.51
C ALA A 125 0.23 23.48 -6.00
N LYS A 126 -0.09 24.55 -6.74
CA LYS A 126 0.36 24.76 -8.13
C LYS A 126 1.87 24.99 -8.26
N GLU A 127 2.50 25.60 -7.25
CA GLU A 127 3.94 25.81 -7.21
C GLU A 127 4.70 24.51 -6.90
N LEU A 128 4.19 23.65 -6.00
CA LEU A 128 4.81 22.37 -5.65
C LEU A 128 4.50 21.24 -6.65
N LEU A 129 3.23 21.01 -6.99
CA LEU A 129 2.80 19.87 -7.78
C LEU A 129 3.07 20.06 -9.28
N LYS A 130 3.54 19.00 -9.93
CA LYS A 130 3.87 18.93 -11.37
C LYS A 130 3.45 17.55 -11.90
N PRO A 131 3.28 17.34 -13.22
CA PRO A 131 2.91 16.03 -13.76
C PRO A 131 3.83 14.91 -13.25
N PRO A 132 3.29 13.75 -12.81
CA PRO A 132 1.91 13.27 -13.02
C PRO A 132 0.86 13.85 -12.07
N HIS A 133 1.25 14.60 -11.03
CA HIS A 133 0.33 15.18 -10.05
C HIS A 133 -0.58 16.26 -10.68
N LYS A 134 -1.79 16.39 -10.15
CA LYS A 134 -2.89 17.22 -10.67
C LYS A 134 -3.42 18.14 -9.56
N VAL A 135 -3.75 19.38 -9.93
CA VAL A 135 -4.45 20.36 -9.07
C VAL A 135 -5.82 20.63 -9.70
N ILE A 136 -6.88 20.39 -8.95
CA ILE A 136 -8.28 20.56 -9.37
C ILE A 136 -8.93 21.65 -8.52
N GLU A 137 -9.56 22.64 -9.16
CA GLU A 137 -10.32 23.71 -8.49
C GLU A 137 -11.81 23.53 -8.77
N LEU A 138 -12.60 23.30 -7.72
CA LEU A 138 -14.05 23.18 -7.84
C LEU A 138 -14.68 24.56 -8.09
N LYS A 139 -15.59 24.64 -9.06
CA LYS A 139 -16.33 25.87 -9.41
C LYS A 139 -17.56 26.13 -8.53
N GLN A 140 -17.89 25.17 -7.68
CA GLN A 140 -19.02 25.19 -6.74
C GLN A 140 -18.67 24.27 -5.56
N LYS A 141 -19.05 24.66 -4.34
CA LYS A 141 -18.76 23.86 -3.14
C LYS A 141 -19.45 22.50 -3.14
N ARG A 142 -18.76 21.49 -2.63
CA ARG A 142 -19.19 20.08 -2.55
C ARG A 142 -19.42 19.68 -1.09
N LEU A 143 -20.70 19.59 -0.70
CA LEU A 143 -21.09 19.09 0.63
C LEU A 143 -20.70 17.62 0.83
N ASN A 144 -20.67 17.18 2.10
CA ASN A 144 -20.59 15.78 2.53
C ASN A 144 -19.42 14.98 1.91
N GLY A 145 -18.24 15.60 1.82
CA GLY A 145 -17.03 14.95 1.28
C GLY A 145 -16.96 14.88 -0.24
N GLY A 146 -17.89 15.52 -0.97
CA GLY A 146 -17.96 15.44 -2.43
C GLY A 146 -16.70 15.91 -3.18
N ALA A 147 -15.81 16.68 -2.55
CA ALA A 147 -14.49 16.98 -3.10
C ALA A 147 -13.62 15.72 -3.25
N ARG A 148 -13.60 14.82 -2.25
CA ARG A 148 -12.89 13.53 -2.36
C ARG A 148 -13.47 12.67 -3.49
N ASN A 149 -14.80 12.68 -3.65
CA ASN A 149 -15.49 11.94 -4.72
C ASN A 149 -15.17 12.49 -6.11
N GLU A 150 -15.01 13.81 -6.27
CA GLU A 150 -14.59 14.42 -7.54
C GLU A 150 -13.12 14.08 -7.85
N ALA A 151 -12.22 14.18 -6.86
CA ALA A 151 -10.81 13.85 -7.04
C ALA A 151 -10.58 12.41 -7.51
N TYR A 152 -11.41 11.46 -7.06
CA TYR A 152 -11.38 10.08 -7.54
C TYR A 152 -11.59 9.99 -9.07
N LEU A 153 -12.44 10.85 -9.66
CA LEU A 153 -12.68 10.91 -11.11
C LEU A 153 -11.51 11.51 -11.90
N HIS A 154 -10.49 12.04 -11.22
CA HIS A 154 -9.28 12.58 -11.83
C HIS A 154 -8.06 11.67 -11.66
N LEU A 155 -8.21 10.51 -11.00
CA LEU A 155 -7.18 9.47 -10.96
C LEU A 155 -6.96 8.87 -12.36
N SER A 156 -5.77 8.33 -12.59
CA SER A 156 -5.45 7.58 -13.82
C SER A 156 -5.86 6.11 -13.71
N ASP A 157 -6.25 5.48 -14.83
CA ASP A 157 -6.83 4.11 -14.88
C ASP A 157 -5.90 2.98 -14.37
N ASP A 158 -4.61 3.28 -14.21
CA ASP A 158 -3.55 2.38 -13.72
C ASP A 158 -3.34 2.43 -12.19
N VAL A 159 -4.12 3.24 -11.46
CA VAL A 159 -4.10 3.31 -9.99
C VAL A 159 -4.75 2.05 -9.37
N GLU A 160 -3.97 1.30 -8.58
CA GLU A 160 -4.43 0.07 -7.92
C GLU A 160 -4.90 0.32 -6.46
N TYR A 161 -4.42 1.39 -5.81
CA TYR A 161 -4.79 1.76 -4.43
C TYR A 161 -5.06 3.26 -4.30
N VAL A 162 -6.04 3.65 -3.50
CA VAL A 162 -6.34 5.07 -3.20
C VAL A 162 -6.07 5.36 -1.74
N TYR A 163 -5.31 6.41 -1.46
CA TYR A 163 -4.96 6.86 -0.12
C TYR A 163 -5.35 8.33 0.07
N TYR A 164 -5.91 8.67 1.23
CA TYR A 164 -6.38 10.01 1.54
C TYR A 164 -5.46 10.63 2.60
N VAL A 165 -5.01 11.87 2.35
CA VAL A 165 -4.23 12.66 3.31
C VAL A 165 -4.86 14.05 3.35
N ASP A 166 -5.40 14.46 4.49
CA ASP A 166 -6.06 15.75 4.62
C ASP A 166 -5.03 16.89 4.74
N SER A 167 -5.41 18.11 4.34
CA SER A 167 -4.47 19.22 4.11
C SER A 167 -3.84 19.82 5.37
N ASP A 168 -4.37 19.47 6.55
CA ASP A 168 -3.80 19.75 7.88
C ASP A 168 -2.89 18.63 8.43
N ASP A 169 -2.91 17.44 7.84
CA ASP A 169 -2.08 16.30 8.19
C ASP A 169 -0.78 16.19 7.35
N TRP A 170 0.13 15.28 7.74
CA TRP A 170 1.36 14.97 7.01
C TRP A 170 1.88 13.57 7.35
N LEU A 171 2.61 12.95 6.42
CA LEU A 171 3.28 11.68 6.65
C LEU A 171 4.56 11.91 7.49
N TYR A 172 4.68 11.19 8.61
CA TYR A 172 5.81 11.37 9.56
C TYR A 172 7.07 10.60 9.14
N ASP A 173 6.90 9.41 8.59
CA ASP A 173 7.98 8.53 8.11
C ASP A 173 8.11 8.70 6.58
N GLU A 174 9.34 8.84 6.08
CA GLU A 174 9.62 8.90 4.64
C GLU A 174 9.29 7.58 3.92
N ASN A 175 9.17 6.48 4.66
CA ASN A 175 8.84 5.15 4.15
C ASN A 175 7.37 4.76 4.46
N ALA A 176 6.49 5.73 4.75
CA ALA A 176 5.10 5.45 5.12
C ALA A 176 4.31 4.78 3.99
N LEU A 177 4.48 5.24 2.73
CA LEU A 177 3.82 4.64 1.56
C LEU A 177 4.31 3.23 1.22
N GLU A 178 5.48 2.80 1.72
CA GLU A 178 6.01 1.44 1.52
C GLU A 178 5.40 0.41 2.50
N LYS A 179 4.54 0.87 3.42
CA LYS A 179 3.99 0.11 4.55
C LYS A 179 2.45 0.01 4.50
N ILE A 180 1.86 0.36 3.36
CA ILE A 180 0.41 0.31 3.05
C ILE A 180 0.12 -0.95 2.23
#